data_AF-A0A0Q7ZEQ0-F1
#
_entry.id   AF-A0A0Q7ZEQ0-F1
#
_cell.length_a   1.000
_cell.length_b   1.000
_cell.length_c   1.000
_cell.angle_alpha   90.00
_cell.angle_beta   90.00
_cell.angle_gamma   90.00
#
_symmetry.space_group_name_H-M   'P 1'
#
loop_
_entity.id
_entity.type
_entity.pdbx_description
1 polymer ?
#
loop_
_entity_poly.entity_id
_entity_poly.type
_entity_poly.pdbx_seq_one_letter_code
_entity_poly.pdbx_strand_id
1 'polypeptide(L)'
;MSRAHSGAPNRPWALACLVGCLAFWAFDALAVLLSADDYSARRDLVSSLAGRGSSVGWLGELAIAAYVVGHTSACVLMLRAWRTKVAGAFVGQGAFLMAGILLFRGNCPQGEAGCGRGANHVVDLGTTLHSVFGNLYLWTMLIGLLVASVSAIWEHGVHRLTALLAIPTWLLSTYAASRWLAQGGHSDGLWERVWLGSHAAWFVVIAVVVLARRRTDAHAPA
;
A
#
# COMPACT_ATOMS: atom_id res chain seq x y z
N MET A 1 13.06 29.41 -26.94
CA MET A 1 12.08 28.68 -26.12
C MET A 1 12.84 27.92 -25.04
N SER A 2 12.78 28.41 -23.80
CA SER A 2 13.55 27.89 -22.66
C SER A 2 13.07 26.48 -22.28
N ARG A 3 13.95 25.48 -22.37
CA ARG A 3 13.74 24.15 -21.77
C ARG A 3 13.83 24.33 -20.24
N ALA A 4 12.73 24.71 -19.61
CA ALA A 4 12.64 24.73 -18.17
C ALA A 4 13.06 23.36 -17.62
N HIS A 5 13.96 23.38 -16.62
CA HIS A 5 14.43 22.22 -15.85
C HIS A 5 13.28 21.57 -15.04
N SER A 6 12.27 21.03 -15.73
CA SER A 6 11.02 20.52 -15.16
C SER A 6 11.16 19.17 -14.44
N GLY A 7 12.38 18.64 -14.31
CA GLY A 7 12.61 17.39 -13.58
C GLY A 7 12.53 17.53 -12.05
N ALA A 8 12.87 18.71 -11.48
CA ALA A 8 13.08 18.94 -10.04
C ALA A 8 11.97 18.42 -9.09
N PRO A 9 10.67 18.61 -9.37
CA PRO A 9 9.64 18.45 -8.35
C PRO A 9 9.23 17.01 -8.03
N ASN A 10 9.64 16.00 -8.82
CA ASN A 10 9.16 14.61 -8.65
C ASN A 10 10.14 13.68 -7.94
N ARG A 11 11.44 14.04 -7.86
CA ARG A 11 12.45 13.25 -7.15
C ARG A 11 12.16 13.05 -5.66
N PRO A 12 11.79 14.08 -4.88
CA PRO A 12 11.52 13.88 -3.45
C PRO A 12 10.35 12.91 -3.23
N TRP A 13 9.32 12.98 -4.06
CA TRP A 13 8.19 12.03 -4.00
C TRP A 13 8.58 10.61 -4.39
N ALA A 14 9.41 10.43 -5.41
CA ALA A 14 9.91 9.09 -5.74
C ALA A 14 10.76 8.50 -4.61
N LEU A 15 11.62 9.30 -3.97
CA LEU A 15 12.39 8.84 -2.82
C LEU A 15 11.51 8.53 -1.61
N ALA A 16 10.54 9.41 -1.30
CA ALA A 16 9.58 9.18 -0.22
C ALA A 16 8.73 7.92 -0.48
N CYS A 17 8.36 7.64 -1.74
CA CYS A 17 7.70 6.40 -2.14
C CYS A 17 8.54 5.17 -1.77
N LEU A 18 9.79 5.14 -2.24
CA LEU A 18 10.70 4.02 -1.98
C LEU A 18 10.98 3.82 -0.49
N VAL A 19 11.29 4.91 0.23
CA VAL A 19 11.56 4.86 1.67
C VAL A 19 10.32 4.41 2.42
N GLY A 20 9.13 4.93 2.09
CA GLY A 20 7.88 4.51 2.73
C GLY A 20 7.58 3.02 2.54
N CYS A 21 7.73 2.49 1.32
CA CYS A 21 7.54 1.06 1.05
C CYS A 21 8.58 0.17 1.75
N LEU A 22 9.85 0.58 1.77
CA LEU A 22 10.90 -0.19 2.46
C LEU A 22 10.72 -0.15 3.99
N ALA A 23 10.41 1.03 4.54
CA ALA A 23 10.17 1.21 5.96
C ALA A 23 8.93 0.44 6.43
N PHE A 24 7.86 0.39 5.62
CA PHE A 24 6.70 -0.46 5.90
C PHE A 24 7.11 -1.91 6.16
N TRP A 25 7.86 -2.51 5.23
CA TRP A 25 8.30 -3.90 5.38
C TRP A 25 9.31 -4.10 6.50
N ALA A 26 10.19 -3.13 6.75
CA ALA A 26 11.13 -3.19 7.86
C ALA A 26 10.41 -3.15 9.21
N PHE A 27 9.41 -2.28 9.37
CA PHE A 27 8.61 -2.19 10.59
C PHE A 27 7.67 -3.39 10.76
N ASP A 28 7.03 -3.91 9.70
CA ASP A 28 6.25 -5.16 9.78
C ASP A 28 7.14 -6.33 10.19
N ALA A 29 8.30 -6.51 9.54
CA ALA A 29 9.22 -7.58 9.90
C ALA A 29 9.74 -7.47 11.34
N LEU A 30 10.06 -6.26 11.80
CA LEU A 30 10.48 -6.02 13.17
C LEU A 30 9.34 -6.25 14.18
N ALA A 31 8.12 -5.84 13.84
CA ALA A 31 6.93 -6.12 14.64
C ALA A 31 6.67 -7.62 14.76
N VAL A 32 6.76 -8.37 13.66
CA VAL A 32 6.64 -9.84 13.63
C VAL A 32 7.72 -10.52 14.46
N LEU A 33 8.95 -10.00 14.45
CA LEU A 33 10.06 -10.56 15.22
C LEU A 33 9.89 -10.35 16.74
N LEU A 34 9.23 -9.26 17.13
CA LEU A 34 9.11 -8.82 18.52
C LEU A 34 7.71 -9.05 19.12
N SER A 35 6.76 -9.57 18.34
CA SER A 35 5.41 -9.88 18.79
C SER A 35 5.39 -11.03 19.79
N ALA A 36 4.27 -11.20 20.49
CA ALA A 36 4.04 -12.31 21.40
C ALA A 36 4.25 -13.69 20.73
N ASP A 37 4.65 -14.69 21.53
CA ASP A 37 5.05 -16.03 21.05
C ASP A 37 3.96 -16.78 20.25
N ASP A 38 2.69 -16.41 20.44
CA ASP A 38 1.55 -17.00 19.76
C ASP A 38 1.16 -16.28 18.45
N TYR A 39 1.78 -15.13 18.16
CA TYR A 39 1.61 -14.43 16.88
C TYR A 39 2.22 -15.22 15.72
N SER A 40 1.50 -15.27 14.60
CA SER A 40 1.96 -15.93 13.38
C SER A 40 1.76 -15.04 12.18
N ALA A 41 2.83 -14.63 11.48
CA ALA A 41 2.71 -13.85 10.24
C ALA A 41 1.91 -14.55 9.12
N ARG A 42 1.81 -15.88 9.16
CA ARG A 42 0.96 -16.63 8.23
C ARG A 42 -0.51 -16.43 8.57
N ARG A 43 -0.82 -16.51 9.85
CA ARG A 43 -2.19 -16.47 10.35
C ARG A 43 -2.61 -15.02 10.54
N ASP A 44 -1.97 -14.27 11.41
CA ASP A 44 -2.40 -12.99 11.95
C ASP A 44 -2.10 -11.81 11.03
N LEU A 45 -3.04 -10.86 11.00
CA LEU A 45 -3.05 -9.74 10.07
C LEU A 45 -1.92 -8.73 10.40
N VAL A 46 -1.45 -7.98 9.42
CA VAL A 46 -0.55 -6.84 9.62
C VAL A 46 -1.23 -5.79 10.51
N SER A 47 -2.51 -5.54 10.28
CA SER A 47 -3.31 -4.58 11.06
C SER A 47 -3.45 -4.95 12.54
N SER A 48 -3.37 -6.24 12.89
CA SER A 48 -3.40 -6.70 14.29
C SER A 48 -2.20 -6.22 15.09
N LEU A 49 -1.03 -6.09 14.45
CA LEU A 49 0.19 -5.58 15.07
C LEU A 49 0.04 -4.10 15.46
N ALA A 50 -0.80 -3.34 14.78
CA ALA A 50 -1.14 -1.95 15.10
C ALA A 50 -2.34 -1.81 16.05
N GLY A 51 -2.93 -2.92 16.50
CA GLY A 51 -4.13 -2.93 17.34
C GLY A 51 -3.92 -2.27 18.70
N ARG A 52 -5.00 -1.78 19.32
CA ARG A 52 -4.99 -1.34 20.72
C ARG A 52 -4.88 -2.57 21.61
N GLY A 53 -3.80 -2.67 22.40
CA GLY A 53 -3.48 -3.86 23.21
C GLY A 53 -2.41 -4.76 22.60
N SER A 54 -1.97 -4.49 21.36
CA SER A 54 -0.78 -5.13 20.78
C SER A 54 0.49 -4.75 21.55
N SER A 55 1.33 -5.74 21.85
CA SER A 55 2.63 -5.54 22.50
C SER A 55 3.60 -4.69 21.65
N VAL A 56 3.44 -4.77 20.33
CA VAL A 56 4.24 -4.07 19.30
C VAL A 56 3.42 -3.02 18.55
N GLY A 57 2.35 -2.52 19.17
CA GLY A 57 1.41 -1.53 18.61
C GLY A 57 2.08 -0.40 17.83
N TRP A 58 3.11 0.20 18.43
CA TRP A 58 3.86 1.31 17.85
C TRP A 58 4.62 0.95 16.57
N LEU A 59 5.14 -0.28 16.44
CA LEU A 59 5.77 -0.75 15.20
C LEU A 59 4.75 -0.97 14.11
N GLY A 60 3.59 -1.56 14.44
CA GLY A 60 2.49 -1.71 13.51
C GLY A 60 1.98 -0.36 12.98
N GLU A 61 1.84 0.63 13.87
CA GLU A 61 1.49 2.01 13.49
C GLU A 61 2.53 2.65 12.59
N LEU A 62 3.83 2.53 12.91
CA LEU A 62 4.92 3.04 12.07
C LEU A 62 4.95 2.35 10.70
N ALA A 63 4.65 1.05 10.64
CA ALA A 63 4.52 0.33 9.38
C ALA A 63 3.41 0.94 8.53
N ILE A 64 2.18 1.03 9.07
CA ILE A 64 1.04 1.59 8.33
C ILE A 64 1.30 3.05 7.93
N ALA A 65 1.87 3.87 8.82
CA ALA A 65 2.24 5.25 8.51
C ALA A 65 3.26 5.34 7.36
N ALA A 66 4.30 4.50 7.37
CA ALA A 66 5.27 4.43 6.28
C ALA A 66 4.62 4.01 4.96
N TYR A 67 3.69 3.04 5.01
CA TYR A 67 2.92 2.64 3.85
C TYR A 67 2.05 3.79 3.31
N VAL A 68 1.38 4.55 4.17
CA VAL A 68 0.60 5.75 3.79
C VAL A 68 1.49 6.78 3.11
N VAL A 69 2.70 7.04 3.61
CA VAL A 69 3.67 7.94 2.98
C VAL A 69 4.07 7.42 1.59
N GLY A 70 4.37 6.13 1.48
CA GLY A 70 4.73 5.49 0.21
C GLY A 70 3.61 5.63 -0.82
N HIS A 71 2.40 5.28 -0.40
CA HIS A 71 1.19 5.31 -1.20
C HIS A 71 0.80 6.73 -1.64
N THR A 72 0.81 7.70 -0.71
CA THR A 72 0.55 9.12 -1.01
C THR A 72 1.55 9.66 -2.01
N SER A 73 2.83 9.28 -1.87
CA SER A 73 3.87 9.68 -2.80
C SER A 73 3.63 9.11 -4.20
N ALA A 74 3.24 7.84 -4.32
CA ALA A 74 2.85 7.23 -5.59
C ALA A 74 1.66 7.96 -6.24
N CYS A 75 0.63 8.30 -5.46
CA CYS A 75 -0.48 9.13 -5.90
C CYS A 75 0.00 10.47 -6.49
N VAL A 76 0.83 11.21 -5.77
CA VAL A 76 1.37 12.50 -6.23
C VAL A 76 2.14 12.35 -7.55
N LEU A 77 2.95 11.29 -7.68
CA LEU A 77 3.67 11.00 -8.91
C LEU A 77 2.72 10.74 -10.08
N MET A 78 1.66 9.94 -9.88
CA MET A 78 0.66 9.69 -10.92
C MET A 78 -0.09 10.96 -11.30
N LEU A 79 -0.59 11.71 -10.32
CA LEU A 79 -1.31 12.97 -10.55
C LEU A 79 -0.45 14.02 -11.27
N ARG A 80 0.87 14.00 -11.09
CA ARG A 80 1.78 14.94 -11.77
C ARG A 80 2.22 14.44 -13.15
N ALA A 81 2.58 13.17 -13.27
CA ALA A 81 3.28 12.64 -14.45
C ALA A 81 2.38 11.94 -15.47
N TRP A 82 1.25 11.37 -15.06
CA TRP A 82 0.35 10.65 -15.96
C TRP A 82 -0.60 11.63 -16.65
N ARG A 83 -1.03 11.33 -17.87
CA ARG A 83 -2.03 12.15 -18.58
C ARG A 83 -3.40 12.00 -17.92
N THR A 84 -3.77 10.76 -17.62
CA THR A 84 -5.00 10.41 -16.91
C THR A 84 -4.82 10.64 -15.40
N LYS A 85 -5.75 11.38 -14.79
CA LYS A 85 -5.69 11.70 -13.34
C LYS A 85 -6.55 10.75 -12.50
N VAL A 86 -7.44 9.99 -13.14
CA VAL A 86 -8.39 9.11 -12.46
C VAL A 86 -7.67 8.01 -11.68
N ALA A 87 -6.68 7.35 -12.28
CA ALA A 87 -5.87 6.35 -11.58
C ALA A 87 -5.18 6.93 -10.34
N GLY A 88 -4.59 8.12 -10.47
CA GLY A 88 -4.00 8.85 -9.34
C GLY A 88 -5.03 9.20 -8.25
N ALA A 89 -6.26 9.55 -8.63
CA ALA A 89 -7.34 9.84 -7.67
C ALA A 89 -7.76 8.59 -6.87
N PHE A 90 -7.89 7.42 -7.52
CA PHE A 90 -8.17 6.16 -6.83
C PHE A 90 -7.04 5.77 -5.86
N VAL A 91 -5.78 5.92 -6.29
CA VAL A 91 -4.61 5.69 -5.44
C VAL A 91 -4.59 6.70 -4.27
N GLY A 92 -4.95 7.96 -4.51
CA GLY A 92 -5.11 8.96 -3.45
C GLY A 92 -6.20 8.61 -2.45
N GLN A 93 -7.36 8.15 -2.92
CA GLN A 93 -8.43 7.66 -2.05
C GLN A 93 -7.99 6.42 -1.27
N GLY A 94 -7.23 5.50 -1.88
CA GLY A 94 -6.62 4.36 -1.21
C GLY A 94 -5.68 4.79 -0.09
N ALA A 95 -4.83 5.80 -0.32
CA ALA A 95 -3.94 6.35 0.70
C ALA A 95 -4.71 6.97 1.88
N PHE A 96 -5.79 7.72 1.59
CA PHE A 96 -6.69 8.26 2.62
C PHE A 96 -7.35 7.14 3.43
N LEU A 97 -7.84 6.09 2.78
CA LEU A 97 -8.50 4.99 3.46
C LEU A 97 -7.52 4.21 4.35
N MET A 98 -6.28 3.98 3.89
CA MET A 98 -5.21 3.40 4.70
C MET A 98 -4.83 4.28 5.89
N ALA A 99 -4.81 5.61 5.74
CA ALA A 99 -4.63 6.52 6.87
C ALA A 99 -5.80 6.41 7.87
N GLY A 100 -7.02 6.16 7.41
CA GLY A 100 -8.15 5.82 8.27
C GLY A 100 -7.91 4.56 9.12
N ILE A 101 -7.31 3.51 8.54
CA ILE A 101 -6.93 2.28 9.27
C ILE A 101 -5.93 2.57 10.39
N LEU A 102 -4.98 3.50 10.14
CA LEU A 102 -4.02 3.97 11.15
C LEU A 102 -4.71 4.73 12.30
N LEU A 103 -5.66 5.59 11.98
CA LEU A 103 -6.37 6.43 12.96
C LEU A 103 -7.37 5.61 13.79
N PHE A 104 -8.13 4.75 13.13
CA PHE A 104 -9.14 3.89 13.75
C PHE A 104 -8.53 2.52 13.99
N ARG A 105 -7.89 2.34 15.14
CA ARG A 105 -7.21 1.09 15.51
C ARG A 105 -8.21 0.07 16.05
N GLY A 106 -8.12 -1.16 15.53
CA GLY A 106 -8.86 -2.30 16.06
C GLY A 106 -8.55 -2.57 17.54
N ASN A 107 -9.55 -2.97 18.32
CA ASN A 107 -9.38 -3.33 19.72
C ASN A 107 -8.94 -4.79 19.86
N CYS A 108 -7.76 -5.01 20.45
CA CYS A 108 -7.09 -6.30 20.63
C CYS A 108 -6.78 -6.55 22.12
N PRO A 109 -7.80 -6.80 22.96
CA PRO A 109 -7.61 -6.86 24.41
C PRO A 109 -6.74 -8.03 24.89
N GLN A 110 -6.64 -9.11 24.11
CA GLN A 110 -5.78 -10.25 24.40
C GLN A 110 -4.46 -10.23 23.61
N GLY A 111 -4.08 -9.07 23.06
CA GLY A 111 -2.89 -8.93 22.20
C GLY A 111 -3.17 -9.15 20.71
N GLU A 112 -2.11 -9.02 19.91
CA GLU A 112 -2.13 -9.06 18.44
C GLU A 112 -2.53 -10.43 17.85
N ALA A 113 -2.21 -11.53 18.54
CA ALA A 113 -2.50 -12.87 18.06
C ALA A 113 -4.02 -13.11 17.93
N GLY A 114 -4.45 -13.57 16.76
CA GLY A 114 -5.87 -13.78 16.45
C GLY A 114 -6.74 -12.52 16.46
N CYS A 115 -6.18 -11.32 16.65
CA CYS A 115 -6.97 -10.10 16.67
C CYS A 115 -7.58 -9.81 15.30
N GLY A 116 -8.83 -9.32 15.29
CA GLY A 116 -9.63 -9.16 14.07
C GLY A 116 -10.34 -10.46 13.65
N ARG A 117 -10.27 -11.52 14.46
CA ARG A 117 -11.04 -12.75 14.30
C ARG A 117 -12.01 -12.96 15.46
N GLY A 118 -13.12 -13.63 15.17
CA GLY A 118 -14.32 -13.76 16.01
C GLY A 118 -14.15 -14.13 17.50
N ALA A 119 -12.98 -14.52 17.98
CA ALA A 119 -12.71 -14.82 19.40
C ALA A 119 -11.91 -13.75 20.16
N ASN A 120 -11.10 -12.92 19.48
CA ASN A 120 -10.30 -11.84 20.09
C ASN A 120 -10.68 -10.50 19.46
N HIS A 121 -11.97 -10.15 19.57
CA HIS A 121 -12.51 -8.89 19.06
C HIS A 121 -13.53 -8.31 20.04
N VAL A 122 -13.42 -7.00 20.28
CA VAL A 122 -14.47 -6.20 20.89
C VAL A 122 -14.99 -5.25 19.82
N VAL A 123 -16.30 -5.28 19.60
CA VAL A 123 -16.97 -4.36 18.67
C VAL A 123 -17.15 -3.02 19.36
N ASP A 124 -16.28 -2.08 19.04
CA ASP A 124 -16.41 -0.66 19.38
C ASP A 124 -16.30 0.20 18.11
N LEU A 125 -16.55 1.51 18.22
CA LEU A 125 -16.53 2.42 17.08
C LEU A 125 -15.19 2.39 16.33
N GLY A 126 -14.07 2.29 17.05
CA GLY A 126 -12.74 2.23 16.45
C GLY A 126 -12.56 0.96 15.62
N THR A 127 -12.95 -0.20 16.17
CA THR A 127 -12.93 -1.49 15.46
C THR A 127 -13.87 -1.49 14.25
N THR A 128 -15.07 -0.91 14.38
CA THR A 128 -16.03 -0.81 13.26
C THR A 128 -15.47 0.05 12.14
N LEU A 129 -14.95 1.24 12.46
CA LEU A 129 -14.36 2.13 11.45
C LEU A 129 -13.12 1.50 10.82
N HIS A 130 -12.25 0.85 11.61
CA HIS A 130 -11.10 0.10 11.08
C HIS A 130 -11.53 -0.88 9.98
N SER A 131 -12.56 -1.69 10.24
CA SER A 131 -13.09 -2.67 9.29
C SER A 131 -13.72 -2.02 8.06
N VAL A 132 -14.46 -0.92 8.23
CA VAL A 132 -15.05 -0.16 7.11
C VAL A 132 -13.95 0.42 6.22
N PHE A 133 -12.96 1.10 6.81
CA PHE A 133 -11.82 1.66 6.09
C PHE A 133 -11.00 0.56 5.39
N GLY A 134 -10.75 -0.57 6.05
CA GLY A 134 -10.08 -1.74 5.47
C GLY A 134 -10.81 -2.33 4.26
N ASN A 135 -12.12 -2.54 4.38
CA ASN A 135 -12.93 -3.09 3.28
C ASN A 135 -13.04 -2.11 2.11
N LEU A 136 -13.28 -0.83 2.37
CA LEU A 136 -13.30 0.19 1.31
C LEU A 136 -11.92 0.30 0.64
N TYR A 137 -10.84 0.30 1.43
CA TYR A 137 -9.48 0.31 0.91
C TYR A 137 -9.23 -0.86 -0.03
N LEU A 138 -9.67 -2.07 0.35
CA LEU A 138 -9.55 -3.27 -0.47
C LEU A 138 -10.15 -3.07 -1.87
N TRP A 139 -11.42 -2.68 -1.92
CA TRP A 139 -12.13 -2.52 -3.18
C TRP A 139 -11.63 -1.32 -4.00
N THR A 140 -11.34 -0.19 -3.34
CA THR A 140 -10.79 1.00 -3.98
C THR A 140 -9.46 0.68 -4.68
N MET A 141 -8.59 -0.12 -4.07
CA MET A 141 -7.31 -0.48 -4.70
C MET A 141 -7.47 -1.43 -5.89
N LEU A 142 -8.36 -2.43 -5.79
CA LEU A 142 -8.64 -3.32 -6.93
C LEU A 142 -9.19 -2.55 -8.13
N ILE A 143 -10.15 -1.65 -7.89
CA ILE A 143 -10.69 -0.78 -8.95
C ILE A 143 -9.61 0.18 -9.45
N GLY A 144 -8.80 0.76 -8.56
CA GLY A 144 -7.71 1.66 -8.91
C GLY A 144 -6.68 1.03 -9.85
N LEU A 145 -6.32 -0.24 -9.63
CA LEU A 145 -5.43 -0.99 -10.52
C LEU A 145 -6.07 -1.30 -11.89
N LEU A 146 -7.37 -1.59 -11.93
CA LEU A 146 -8.10 -1.72 -13.21
C LEU A 146 -8.11 -0.39 -13.97
N VAL A 147 -8.45 0.70 -13.30
CA VAL A 147 -8.42 2.05 -13.88
C VAL A 147 -7.02 2.41 -14.37
N ALA A 148 -5.98 2.08 -13.60
CA ALA A 148 -4.60 2.27 -14.02
C ALA A 148 -4.24 1.42 -15.24
N SER A 149 -4.72 0.17 -15.31
CA SER A 149 -4.52 -0.71 -16.47
C SER A 149 -5.18 -0.14 -17.73
N VAL A 150 -6.43 0.30 -17.64
CA VAL A 150 -7.16 0.93 -18.76
C VAL A 150 -6.50 2.25 -19.15
N SER A 151 -5.91 2.97 -18.19
CA SER A 151 -5.19 4.22 -18.45
C SER A 151 -4.04 4.06 -19.46
N ALA A 152 -3.48 2.85 -19.61
CA ALA A 152 -2.45 2.54 -20.59
C ALA A 152 -2.84 2.85 -22.05
N ILE A 153 -4.13 2.95 -22.37
CA ILE A 153 -4.63 3.34 -23.70
C ILE A 153 -4.23 4.79 -24.04
N TRP A 154 -4.21 5.67 -23.04
CA TRP A 154 -3.94 7.10 -23.21
C TRP A 154 -2.54 7.52 -22.75
N GLU A 155 -1.84 6.66 -22.00
CA GLU A 155 -0.45 6.92 -21.60
C GLU A 155 0.55 6.57 -22.70
N HIS A 156 1.73 7.20 -22.64
CA HIS A 156 2.81 6.98 -23.61
C HIS A 156 4.16 6.68 -22.92
N GLY A 157 5.05 6.04 -23.67
CA GLY A 157 6.40 5.70 -23.22
C GLY A 157 6.39 4.88 -21.92
N VAL A 158 7.25 5.24 -20.98
CA VAL A 158 7.40 4.52 -19.72
C VAL A 158 6.15 4.57 -18.82
N HIS A 159 5.30 5.60 -18.95
CA HIS A 159 4.05 5.69 -18.18
C HIS A 159 3.02 4.66 -18.66
N ARG A 160 3.01 4.36 -19.96
CA ARG A 160 2.24 3.24 -20.52
C ARG A 160 2.70 1.90 -19.96
N LEU A 161 4.01 1.70 -19.84
CA LEU A 161 4.55 0.48 -19.25
C LEU A 161 4.13 0.33 -17.78
N THR A 162 4.23 1.39 -16.97
CA THR A 162 3.78 1.35 -15.57
C THR A 162 2.28 1.07 -15.44
N ALA A 163 1.48 1.61 -16.36
CA ALA A 163 0.05 1.34 -16.44
C ALA A 163 -0.24 -0.13 -16.83
N LEU A 164 0.46 -0.68 -17.82
CA LEU A 164 0.33 -2.09 -18.20
C LEU A 164 0.76 -3.05 -17.08
N LEU A 165 1.78 -2.69 -16.30
CA LEU A 165 2.20 -3.46 -15.13
C LEU A 165 1.15 -3.48 -14.01
N ALA A 166 0.12 -2.62 -14.05
CA ALA A 166 -1.01 -2.73 -13.14
C ALA A 166 -1.86 -3.98 -13.41
N ILE A 167 -1.82 -4.58 -14.61
CA ILE A 167 -2.56 -5.81 -14.95
C ILE A 167 -2.08 -7.01 -14.12
N PRO A 168 -0.79 -7.41 -14.16
CA PRO A 168 -0.32 -8.52 -13.32
C PRO A 168 -0.45 -8.20 -11.84
N THR A 169 -0.26 -6.94 -11.42
CA THR A 169 -0.52 -6.52 -10.03
C THR A 169 -2.00 -6.72 -9.66
N TRP A 170 -2.93 -6.36 -10.53
CA TRP A 170 -4.37 -6.54 -10.30
C TRP A 170 -4.74 -8.02 -10.18
N LEU A 171 -4.22 -8.87 -11.07
CA LEU A 171 -4.45 -10.32 -11.02
C LEU A 171 -3.94 -10.93 -9.71
N LEU A 172 -2.69 -10.59 -9.33
CA LEU A 172 -2.10 -11.07 -8.08
C LEU A 172 -2.88 -10.58 -6.85
N SER A 173 -3.28 -9.29 -6.85
CA SER A 173 -4.04 -8.70 -5.74
C SER A 173 -5.44 -9.30 -5.64
N THR A 174 -6.12 -9.49 -6.76
CA THR A 174 -7.45 -10.13 -6.79
C THR A 174 -7.37 -11.57 -6.30
N TYR A 175 -6.35 -12.31 -6.74
CA TYR A 175 -6.11 -13.66 -6.25
C TYR A 175 -5.88 -13.67 -4.74
N ALA A 176 -4.95 -12.86 -4.23
CA ALA A 176 -4.65 -12.77 -2.81
C ALA A 176 -5.88 -12.38 -1.97
N ALA A 177 -6.65 -11.37 -2.40
CA ALA A 177 -7.89 -10.96 -1.75
C ALA A 177 -8.94 -12.09 -1.74
N SER A 178 -9.08 -12.84 -2.85
CA SER A 178 -10.01 -13.97 -2.91
C SER A 178 -9.64 -15.08 -1.91
N ARG A 179 -8.34 -15.35 -1.74
CA ARG A 179 -7.85 -16.36 -0.79
C ARG A 179 -8.03 -15.89 0.65
N TRP A 180 -7.75 -14.61 0.91
CA TRP A 180 -7.99 -13.99 2.21
C TRP A 180 -9.48 -14.07 2.60
N LEU A 181 -10.39 -13.69 1.71
CA LEU A 181 -11.83 -13.67 2.00
C LEU A 181 -12.47 -15.07 2.07
N ALA A 182 -11.91 -16.08 1.39
CA ALA A 182 -12.50 -17.41 1.31
C ALA A 182 -12.07 -18.38 2.43
N GLN A 183 -10.91 -18.18 3.08
CA GLN A 183 -10.27 -19.25 3.87
C GLN A 183 -10.44 -19.19 5.39
N GLY A 184 -11.12 -18.18 5.94
CA GLY A 184 -11.58 -18.20 7.34
C GLY A 184 -10.54 -18.66 8.37
N GLY A 185 -9.31 -18.14 8.35
CA GLY A 185 -8.50 -18.07 9.58
C GLY A 185 -7.07 -18.60 9.54
N HIS A 186 -6.66 -19.48 8.62
CA HIS A 186 -5.33 -20.12 8.73
C HIS A 186 -4.20 -19.48 7.91
N SER A 187 -4.53 -18.68 6.90
CA SER A 187 -3.51 -18.03 6.07
C SER A 187 -3.82 -16.57 5.72
N ASP A 188 -4.75 -15.96 6.46
CA ASP A 188 -5.22 -14.60 6.15
C ASP A 188 -4.09 -13.58 6.22
N GLY A 189 -3.22 -13.67 7.23
CA GLY A 189 -2.05 -12.79 7.39
C GLY A 189 -1.03 -12.93 6.25
N LEU A 190 -0.86 -14.14 5.71
CA LEU A 190 -0.03 -14.35 4.52
C LEU A 190 -0.66 -13.67 3.30
N TRP A 191 -1.95 -13.91 3.05
CA TRP A 191 -2.63 -13.38 1.87
C TRP A 191 -2.81 -11.86 1.93
N GLU A 192 -3.05 -11.29 3.09
CA GLU A 192 -3.03 -9.83 3.31
C GLU A 192 -1.65 -9.25 3.00
N ARG A 193 -0.56 -9.87 3.45
CA ARG A 193 0.81 -9.43 3.13
C ARG A 193 1.12 -9.53 1.64
N VAL A 194 0.72 -10.61 0.98
CA VAL A 194 0.86 -10.74 -0.49
C VAL A 194 0.08 -9.63 -1.20
N TRP A 195 -1.12 -9.32 -0.71
CA TRP A 195 -1.98 -8.27 -1.25
C TRP A 195 -1.41 -6.85 -1.03
N LEU A 196 -0.88 -6.54 0.15
CA LEU A 196 -0.18 -5.28 0.41
C LEU A 196 1.14 -5.20 -0.38
N GLY A 197 1.84 -6.33 -0.55
CA GLY A 197 3.10 -6.42 -1.27
C GLY A 197 2.97 -6.22 -2.77
N SER A 198 1.92 -6.74 -3.40
CA SER A 198 1.65 -6.48 -4.81
C SER A 198 1.47 -4.98 -5.08
N HIS A 199 0.74 -4.28 -4.20
CA HIS A 199 0.55 -2.84 -4.27
C HIS A 199 1.84 -2.07 -4.04
N ALA A 200 2.58 -2.38 -2.96
CA ALA A 200 3.86 -1.75 -2.67
C ALA A 200 4.87 -1.93 -3.81
N ALA A 201 4.95 -3.13 -4.40
CA ALA A 201 5.81 -3.40 -5.55
C ALA A 201 5.45 -2.52 -6.75
N TRP A 202 4.15 -2.33 -7.01
CA TRP A 202 3.70 -1.46 -8.08
C TRP A 202 4.00 0.03 -7.81
N PHE A 203 3.86 0.49 -6.56
CA PHE A 203 4.28 1.85 -6.17
C PHE A 203 5.79 2.07 -6.34
N VAL A 204 6.61 1.06 -6.01
CA VAL A 204 8.06 1.07 -6.26
C VAL A 204 8.34 1.18 -7.75
N VAL A 205 7.64 0.44 -8.61
CA VAL A 205 7.76 0.55 -10.08
C VAL A 205 7.48 1.97 -10.56
N ILE A 206 6.40 2.61 -10.07
CA ILE A 206 6.08 4.00 -10.40
C ILE A 206 7.23 4.94 -10.02
N ALA A 207 7.77 4.80 -8.81
CA ALA A 207 8.88 5.62 -8.31
C ALA A 207 10.18 5.42 -9.10
N VAL A 208 10.55 4.16 -9.37
CA VAL A 208 11.76 3.81 -10.13
C VAL A 208 11.69 4.37 -11.55
N VAL A 209 10.55 4.27 -12.23
CA VAL A 209 10.38 4.81 -13.57
C VAL A 209 10.60 6.33 -13.58
N VAL A 210 10.07 7.05 -12.60
CA VAL A 210 10.28 8.50 -12.48
C VAL A 210 11.75 8.86 -12.26
N LEU A 211 12.48 8.08 -11.44
CA LEU A 211 13.92 8.29 -11.20
C LEU A 211 14.78 7.95 -12.42
N ALA A 212 14.42 6.90 -13.17
CA ALA A 212 15.19 6.42 -14.32
C ALA A 212 15.17 7.39 -15.51
N ARG A 213 14.03 8.03 -15.81
CA ARG A 213 13.91 8.98 -16.96
C ARG A 213 14.96 10.10 -16.93
N ARG A 214 15.27 10.59 -15.74
CA ARG A 214 16.24 11.68 -15.58
C ARG A 214 17.67 11.32 -15.93
N ARG A 215 18.07 10.06 -15.72
CA ARG A 215 19.43 9.63 -16.08
C ARG A 215 19.63 9.70 -17.58
N THR A 216 18.61 9.29 -18.34
CA THR A 216 18.63 9.33 -19.80
C THR A 216 18.64 10.75 -20.35
N ASP A 217 17.81 11.65 -19.79
CA ASP A 217 17.77 13.05 -20.21
C ASP A 217 19.06 13.83 -19.89
N ALA A 218 19.80 13.43 -18.85
CA ALA A 218 21.08 14.04 -18.46
C ALA A 218 22.29 13.60 -19.31
N HIS A 219 22.16 12.53 -20.10
CA HIS A 219 23.25 11.95 -20.90
C HIS A 219 23.02 12.07 -22.41
N ALA A 220 21.95 12.74 -22.86
CA ALA A 220 21.76 13.04 -24.27
C ALA A 220 22.80 14.11 -24.71
N PRO A 221 23.64 13.83 -25.73
CA PRO A 221 24.58 14.82 -26.26
C PRO A 221 23.81 16.04 -26.79
N ALA A 222 24.34 17.24 -26.51
CA ALA A 222 23.75 18.53 -26.87
C ALA A 222 23.65 18.73 -28.39
#